data_AF-X0U310-F1
#
_entry.id   AF-X0U310-F1
#
_cell.length_a   1.000
_cell.length_b   1.000
_cell.length_c   1.000
_cell.angle_alpha   90.00
_cell.angle_beta   90.00
_cell.angle_gamma   90.00
#
_symmetry.space_group_name_H-M   'P 1'
#
loop_
_entity.id
_entity.type
_entity.pdbx_description
1 polymer ?
#
loop_
_entity_poly.entity_id
_entity_poly.type
_entity_poly.pdbx_seq_one_letter_code
_entity_poly.pdbx_strand_id
1 'polypeptide(L)' 'SEILGIAHRVLVMSEGRITTELDPENSTEEDILKFATRKKVS' A
#
# COMPACT_ATOMS: atom_id res chain seq x y z
N SER A 1 7.07 -10.70 -0.66
CA SER A 1 6.11 -11.82 -0.54
C SER A 1 5.67 -12.29 -1.91
N GLU A 2 5.00 -13.44 -1.99
CA GLU A 2 4.50 -14.01 -3.25
C GLU A 2 3.61 -13.03 -4.02
N ILE A 3 2.68 -12.36 -3.32
CA ILE A 3 1.76 -11.38 -3.91
C ILE A 3 2.49 -10.17 -4.49
N LEU A 4 3.48 -9.61 -3.78
CA LEU A 4 4.30 -8.52 -4.30
C LEU A 4 5.13 -8.97 -5.51
N GLY A 5 5.66 -10.20 -5.50
CA GLY A 5 6.50 -10.73 -6.58
C GLY A 5 5.78 -10.97 -7.91
N ILE A 6 4.44 -10.98 -7.92
CA ILE A 6 3.63 -11.15 -9.15
C ILE A 6 2.87 -9.88 -9.54
N ALA A 7 2.86 -8.87 -8.68
CA ALA A 7 2.14 -7.64 -8.94
C ALA A 7 2.94 -6.79 -9.94
N HIS A 8 2.24 -6.16 -10.89
CA HIS A 8 2.83 -5.10 -11.72
C HIS A 8 2.71 -3.73 -11.02
N ARG A 9 1.64 -3.51 -10.26
CA ARG A 9 1.34 -2.28 -9.52
C ARG A 9 0.51 -2.62 -8.29
N VAL A 10 0.68 -1.86 -7.22
CA VAL A 10 -0.09 -2.02 -5.98
C VAL A 10 -0.83 -0.72 -5.68
N LEU A 11 -2.15 -0.77 -5.60
CA LEU A 11 -3.00 0.36 -5.17
C LEU A 11 -3.40 0.14 -3.72
N VAL A 12 -3.09 1.10 -2.86
CA VAL A 12 -3.49 1.07 -1.46
C VAL A 12 -4.72 1.95 -1.27
N MET A 13 -5.73 1.42 -0.60
CA MET A 13 -6.99 2.12 -0.34
C MET A 13 -7.26 2.19 1.17
N SER A 14 -7.78 3.32 1.62
CA SER A 14 -8.25 3.53 3.00
C SER A 14 -9.47 4.44 3.00
N GLU A 15 -10.51 4.08 3.76
CA GLU A 15 -11.78 4.84 3.84
C GLU A 15 -12.41 5.12 2.45
N GLY A 16 -12.38 4.13 1.56
CA GLY A 16 -12.97 4.23 0.21
C GLY A 16 -12.21 5.16 -0.75
N ARG A 17 -10.98 5.56 -0.42
CA ARG A 17 -10.14 6.40 -1.27
C ARG A 17 -8.79 5.74 -1.50
N ILE A 18 -8.31 5.78 -2.74
CA ILE A 18 -6.93 5.40 -3.06
C ILE A 18 -6.01 6.39 -2.33
N THR A 19 -5.16 5.88 -1.46
CA THR A 19 -4.22 6.69 -0.66
C THR A 19 -2.86 6.79 -1.33
N THR A 20 -2.44 5.74 -2.04
CA THR A 20 -1.22 5.77 -2.85
C THR A 20 -1.23 4.67 -3.91
N GLU A 21 -0.29 4.80 -4.84
CA GLU A 21 0.18 3.74 -5.70
C GLU A 21 1.62 3.39 -5.32
N LEU A 22 1.95 2.10 -5.38
CA LEU A 22 3.26 1.56 -5.06
C LEU A 22 3.76 0.68 -6.21
N ASP A 23 5.06 0.80 -6.45
CA ASP A 23 5.81 -0.12 -7.30
C ASP A 23 6.21 -1.35 -6.46
N PRO A 24 5.72 -2.56 -6.78
CA PRO A 24 6.00 -3.76 -6.01
C PRO A 24 7.48 -4.18 -6.01
N GLU A 25 8.28 -3.76 -7.01
CA GLU A 25 9.72 -4.05 -7.02
C GLU A 25 10.49 -3.24 -5.97
N ASN A 26 9.96 -2.07 -5.59
CA ASN A 26 10.60 -1.09 -4.72
C ASN A 26 9.88 -0.88 -3.39
N SER A 27 8.83 -1.64 -3.11
CA SER A 27 7.98 -1.46 -1.93
C SER A 27 7.96 -2.67 -1.02
N THR A 28 7.73 -2.42 0.27
CA THR A 28 7.60 -3.45 1.29
C THR A 28 6.16 -3.59 1.77
N GLU A 29 5.88 -4.64 2.54
CA GLU A 29 4.58 -4.78 3.22
C GLU A 29 4.37 -3.70 4.28
N GLU A 30 5.45 -3.20 4.89
CA GLU A 30 5.39 -2.08 5.83
C GLU A 30 4.93 -0.79 5.13
N ASP A 31 5.39 -0.55 3.90
CA ASP A 31 4.92 0.58 3.08
C ASP A 31 3.42 0.47 2.81
N ILE A 32 2.93 -0.72 2.45
CA ILE A 32 1.48 -0.95 2.26
C ILE A 32 0.71 -0.62 3.54
N LEU A 33 1.16 -1.14 4.68
CA LEU A 33 0.49 -0.91 5.97
C LEU A 33 0.48 0.57 6.34
N LYS A 34 1.59 1.28 6.12
CA LYS A 34 1.71 2.72 6.37
C LYS A 34 0.63 3.52 5.64
N PHE A 35 0.34 3.20 4.38
CA PHE A 35 -0.67 3.91 3.58
C PHE A 35 -2.09 3.36 3.74
N ALA A 36 -2.24 2.12 4.22
CA ALA A 36 -3.53 1.53 4.55
C ALA A 36 -4.10 2.09 5.87
N THR A 37 -3.23 2.45 6.82
CA THR A 37 -3.63 3.05 8.09
C THR A 37 -3.64 4.57 8.00
N ARG A 38 -4.82 5.20 8.11
CA ARG A 38 -4.88 6.61 8.53
C ARG A 38 -4.56 6.66 10.02
N LYS A 39 -3.43 7.27 10.42
CA LYS A 39 -3.35 7.80 11.79
C LYS A 39 -4.44 8.86 11.89
N LYS A 40 -5.54 8.56 12.57
CA LYS A 40 -6.41 9.63 13.10
C LYS A 40 -5.49 10.44 14.02
N VAL A 41 -5.01 11.57 13.53
CA VAL A 41 -4.47 12.62 14.40
C VAL A 41 -5.69 13.17 15.12
N SER A 42 -5.99 12.59 16.27
CA SER A 42 -6.82 13.19 17.31
C SER A 42 -5.99 14.22 18.05
#